data_AF-A0A4R2BS40-F1
#
_entry.id   AF-A0A4R2BS40-F1
#
_cell.length_a   1.000
_cell.length_b   1.000
_cell.length_c   1.000
_cell.angle_alpha   90.00
_cell.angle_beta   90.00
_cell.angle_gamma   90.00
#
_symmetry.space_group_name_H-M   'P 1'
#
loop_
_entity.id
_entity.type
_entity.pdbx_description
1 polymer ?
#
loop_
_entity_poly.entity_id
_entity_poly.type
_entity_poly.pdbx_seq_one_letter_code
_entity_poly.pdbx_strand_id
1 'polypeptide(L)'
;MTGADEHTKSPAQVMLRWHLQQGRSAIPKSTNPVRIAENFNVSDFELTEGQMANIDALDTGTRSGPDPDIPGSSESGVVRCSSIGPGAVGGEQDA
;
A
#
# COMPACT_ATOMS: atom_id res chain seq x y z
N MET A 1 -9.43 24.89 7.85
CA MET A 1 -8.68 23.92 8.68
C MET A 1 -9.65 23.27 9.64
N THR A 2 -10.40 22.23 9.24
CA THR A 2 -11.13 21.38 10.19
C THR A 2 -11.55 20.09 9.49
N GLY A 3 -11.17 18.93 10.03
CA GLY A 3 -11.60 17.63 9.49
C GLY A 3 -10.77 16.41 9.87
N ALA A 4 -9.74 16.54 10.74
CA ALA A 4 -8.86 15.41 11.09
C ALA A 4 -8.89 15.01 12.58
N ASP A 5 -9.58 15.76 13.45
CA ASP A 5 -9.44 15.62 14.91
C ASP A 5 -10.47 14.71 15.59
N GLU A 6 -11.42 14.12 14.86
CA GLU A 6 -12.51 13.35 15.50
C GLU A 6 -12.18 11.88 15.75
N HIS A 7 -11.08 11.38 15.20
CA HIS A 7 -10.62 10.02 15.44
C HIS A 7 -9.15 10.03 15.82
N THR A 8 -8.82 9.49 17.00
CA THR A 8 -7.45 9.20 17.45
C THR A 8 -6.85 8.03 16.66
N LYS A 9 -6.97 8.08 15.33
CA LYS A 9 -6.58 7.05 14.37
C LYS A 9 -5.57 7.63 13.41
N SER A 10 -4.62 6.82 12.99
CA SER A 10 -3.60 7.30 12.06
C SER A 10 -4.20 7.55 10.66
N PRO A 11 -3.58 8.42 9.84
CA PRO A 11 -4.05 8.64 8.47
C PRO A 11 -4.14 7.35 7.64
N ALA A 12 -3.26 6.38 7.89
CA ALA A 12 -3.31 5.08 7.22
C ALA A 12 -4.57 4.29 7.60
N GLN A 13 -4.95 4.31 8.89
CA GLN A 13 -6.16 3.65 9.37
C GLN A 13 -7.42 4.28 8.78
N VAL A 14 -7.47 5.62 8.70
CA VAL A 14 -8.60 6.35 8.10
C VAL A 14 -8.77 5.97 6.63
N MET A 15 -7.68 5.91 5.86
CA MET A 15 -7.74 5.52 4.43
C MET A 15 -8.18 4.07 4.23
N LEU A 16 -7.71 3.16 5.08
CA LEU A 16 -8.15 1.76 5.05
C LEU A 16 -9.63 1.64 5.39
N ARG A 17 -10.12 2.37 6.40
CA ARG A 17 -11.54 2.38 6.75
C ARG A 17 -12.40 2.92 5.61
N TRP A 18 -11.97 4.01 4.97
CA TRP A 18 -12.66 4.58 3.81
C TRP A 18 -12.83 3.55 2.68
N HIS A 19 -11.77 2.82 2.32
CA HIS A 19 -11.87 1.75 1.30
C HIS A 19 -12.88 0.67 1.68
N LEU A 20 -12.88 0.23 2.94
CA LEU A 20 -13.79 -0.81 3.42
C LEU A 20 -15.27 -0.35 3.40
N GLN A 21 -15.56 0.90 3.80
CA GLN A 21 -16.92 1.46 3.75
C GLN A 21 -17.43 1.66 2.31
N GLN A 22 -16.53 1.89 1.35
CA GLN A 22 -16.87 1.90 -0.08
C GLN A 22 -17.11 0.49 -0.66
N GLY A 23 -17.07 -0.57 0.17
CA GLY A 23 -17.25 -1.97 -0.26
C GLY A 23 -16.05 -2.52 -1.03
N ARG A 24 -14.86 -1.91 -0.91
CA ARG A 24 -13.64 -2.33 -1.60
C ARG A 24 -12.75 -3.13 -0.67
N SER A 25 -12.03 -4.12 -1.20
CA SER A 25 -10.91 -4.75 -0.49
C SER A 25 -9.67 -3.86 -0.55
N ALA A 26 -9.06 -3.58 0.60
CA ALA A 26 -7.78 -2.88 0.70
C ALA A 26 -6.64 -3.87 0.98
N ILE A 27 -5.50 -3.71 0.31
CA ILE A 27 -4.30 -4.53 0.49
C ILE A 27 -3.12 -3.62 0.89
N PRO A 28 -2.99 -3.25 2.18
CA PRO A 28 -1.91 -2.39 2.63
C PRO A 28 -0.55 -3.09 2.54
N LYS A 29 0.41 -2.49 1.83
CA LYS A 29 1.79 -2.97 1.81
C LYS A 29 2.53 -2.57 3.09
N SER A 30 3.03 -3.55 3.83
CA SER A 30 3.96 -3.33 4.95
C SER A 30 4.77 -4.59 5.25
N THR A 31 6.02 -4.42 5.69
CA THR A 31 6.87 -5.46 6.31
C THR A 31 7.11 -5.19 7.79
N ASN A 32 6.70 -4.03 8.31
CA ASN A 32 6.85 -3.66 9.71
C ASN A 32 5.68 -4.26 10.52
N PRO A 33 5.96 -5.10 11.54
CA PRO A 33 4.93 -5.81 12.29
C PRO A 33 3.98 -4.87 13.05
N VAL A 34 4.50 -3.75 13.58
CA VAL A 34 3.68 -2.75 14.28
C VAL A 34 2.68 -2.12 13.32
N ARG A 35 3.13 -1.73 12.12
CA ARG A 35 2.25 -1.18 11.08
C ARG A 35 1.25 -2.20 10.55
N ILE A 36 1.63 -3.48 10.48
CA ILE A 36 0.71 -4.55 10.08
C ILE A 36 -0.43 -4.63 11.10
N ALA A 37 -0.11 -4.73 12.40
CA ALA A 37 -1.12 -4.77 13.45
C ALA A 37 -2.00 -3.51 13.47
N GLU A 38 -1.40 -2.33 13.29
CA GLU A 38 -2.11 -1.06 13.21
C GLU A 38 -3.08 -1.00 12.02
N ASN A 39 -2.65 -1.45 10.83
CA ASN A 39 -3.48 -1.49 9.62
C ASN A 39 -4.67 -2.46 9.75
N PHE A 40 -4.56 -3.50 10.57
CA PHE A 40 -5.67 -4.41 10.85
C PHE A 40 -6.69 -3.81 11.83
N ASN A 41 -6.27 -2.86 12.69
CA ASN A 41 -7.14 -2.23 13.68
C ASN A 41 -7.95 -1.05 13.10
N VAL A 42 -8.82 -1.36 12.13
CA VAL A 42 -9.65 -0.37 11.41
C VAL A 42 -11.14 -0.67 11.47
N SER A 43 -11.54 -1.68 12.24
CA SER A 43 -12.95 -2.12 12.37
C SER A 43 -13.69 -1.46 13.53
N ASP A 44 -12.99 -0.75 14.42
CA ASP A 44 -13.51 -0.23 15.69
C ASP A 44 -14.03 1.21 15.62
N PHE A 45 -14.05 1.82 14.44
CA PHE A 45 -14.64 3.13 14.18
C PHE A 45 -15.27 3.18 12.79
N GLU A 46 -16.06 4.24 12.55
CA GLU A 46 -16.76 4.46 11.29
C GLU A 46 -16.66 5.93 10.89
N LEU A 47 -16.40 6.16 9.60
CA LEU A 47 -16.39 7.50 9.02
C LEU A 47 -17.82 7.94 8.71
N THR A 48 -18.14 9.18 9.07
CA THR A 48 -19.43 9.79 8.74
C THR A 48 -19.53 10.07 7.25
N GLU A 49 -20.76 10.24 6.75
CA GLU A 49 -21.01 10.58 5.34
C GLU A 49 -20.26 11.85 4.91
N GLY A 50 -20.17 12.86 5.79
CA GLY A 50 -19.41 14.09 5.51
C GLY A 50 -17.91 13.86 5.42
N GLN A 51 -17.35 13.01 6.28
CA GLN A 51 -15.93 12.64 6.21
C GLN A 51 -15.62 11.81 4.94
N MET A 52 -16.51 10.88 4.58
CA MET A 52 -16.40 10.11 3.34
C MET A 52 -16.40 11.05 2.12
N ALA A 53 -17.35 11.98 2.04
CA ALA A 53 -17.43 12.96 0.95
C ALA A 53 -16.19 13.86 0.86
N ASN A 54 -15.63 14.27 2.01
CA ASN A 54 -14.41 15.06 2.03
C ASN A 54 -13.18 14.29 1.50
N ILE A 55 -13.07 12.99 1.80
CA ILE A 55 -12.00 12.15 1.27
C ILE A 55 -12.19 11.91 -0.23
N ASP A 56 -13.43 11.66 -0.67
CA ASP A 56 -13.76 11.48 -2.09
C ASP A 56 -13.38 12.73 -2.91
N ALA A 57 -13.57 13.93 -2.36
CA ALA A 57 -13.20 15.19 -2.99
C ALA A 57 -11.68 15.41 -3.16
N LEU A 58 -10.83 14.57 -2.55
CA LEU A 58 -9.37 14.63 -2.72
C LEU A 58 -8.88 13.94 -4.00
N ASP A 59 -9.74 13.23 -4.73
CA ASP A 59 -9.34 12.57 -5.96
C ASP A 59 -8.87 13.60 -7.00
N THR A 60 -7.67 13.37 -7.53
CA THR A 60 -7.03 14.21 -8.55
C THR A 60 -6.99 13.54 -9.92
N GLY A 61 -7.46 12.29 -10.04
CA GLY A 61 -7.32 11.47 -11.23
C GLY A 61 -5.86 11.08 -11.55
N THR A 62 -4.92 11.38 -10.65
CA THR A 62 -3.49 11.07 -10.86
C THR A 62 -3.18 9.64 -10.43
N ARG A 63 -2.56 8.87 -11.33
CA ARG A 63 -2.17 7.48 -11.08
C ARG A 63 -0.72 7.40 -10.58
N SER A 64 -0.49 6.68 -9.49
CA SER A 64 0.88 6.45 -8.96
C SER A 64 1.60 5.24 -9.56
N GLY A 65 0.88 4.36 -10.25
CA GLY A 65 1.40 3.14 -10.88
C GLY A 65 1.49 3.22 -12.41
N PRO A 66 2.15 2.24 -13.06
CA PRO A 66 2.27 2.17 -14.52
C PRO A 66 0.90 2.08 -15.19
N ASP A 67 0.78 2.60 -16.41
CA ASP A 67 -0.45 2.57 -17.21
C ASP A 67 -0.88 1.12 -17.49
N PRO A 68 -2.16 0.74 -17.28
CA PRO A 68 -2.59 -0.65 -17.44
C PRO A 68 -2.73 -1.05 -18.91
N ASP A 69 -2.92 -0.08 -19.80
CA ASP A 69 -3.10 -0.28 -21.24
C ASP A 69 -1.75 -0.38 -21.96
N ILE A 70 -0.64 -0.04 -21.27
CA ILE A 70 0.72 -0.11 -21.79
C ILE A 70 1.51 -1.19 -21.01
N PRO A 71 1.59 -2.43 -21.53
CA PRO A 71 2.37 -3.48 -20.90
C PRO A 71 3.84 -3.07 -20.77
N GLY A 72 4.34 -3.01 -19.54
CA GLY A 72 5.77 -2.73 -19.28
C GLY A 72 6.15 -1.25 -19.20
N SER A 73 5.22 -0.31 -19.05
CA SER A 73 5.49 1.13 -18.88
C SER A 73 6.18 1.50 -17.54
N SER A 74 6.90 0.57 -16.91
CA SER A 74 7.58 0.81 -15.64
C SER A 74 8.84 1.64 -15.85
N GLU A 75 8.70 2.97 -15.87
CA GLU A 75 9.81 3.87 -15.50
C GLU A 75 9.94 3.91 -13.98
N SER A 76 10.36 2.78 -13.41
CA SER A 76 10.95 2.73 -12.07
C SER A 76 11.75 1.46 -11.95
N GLY A 77 13.05 1.59 -12.22
CA GLY A 77 14.12 0.66 -11.83
C GLY A 77 13.73 -0.81 -11.79
N VAL A 78 13.80 -1.50 -12.93
CA VAL A 78 14.10 -2.93 -12.93
C VAL A 78 15.46 -3.07 -12.24
N VAL A 79 15.46 -3.37 -10.95
CA VAL A 79 16.62 -4.00 -10.33
C VAL A 79 16.71 -5.38 -10.98
N ARG A 80 17.48 -5.46 -12.06
CA ARG A 80 17.95 -6.76 -12.55
C ARG A 80 18.63 -7.42 -11.36
N CYS A 81 18.12 -8.57 -10.94
CA CYS A 81 18.84 -9.46 -10.04
C CYS A 81 20.08 -9.95 -10.79
N SER A 82 21.15 -9.15 -10.76
CA SER A 82 22.43 -9.46 -11.38
C SER A 82 23.20 -10.41 -10.47
N SER A 83 22.74 -11.65 -10.28
CA SER A 83 23.58 -12.67 -9.63
C SER A 83 23.23 -14.14 -9.90
N ILE A 84 22.33 -14.49 -10.82
CA ILE A 84 22.18 -15.90 -11.22
C ILE A 84 22.67 -16.07 -12.66
N GLY A 85 23.99 -16.12 -12.81
CA GLY A 85 24.63 -16.65 -14.00
C GLY A 85 24.67 -18.19 -13.92
N PRO A 86 24.42 -18.93 -15.01
CA PRO A 86 24.56 -20.38 -15.01
C PRO A 86 26.05 -20.72 -15.19
N GLY A 87 26.70 -21.21 -14.14
CA GLY A 87 28.03 -21.80 -14.28
C GLY A 87 28.96 -21.57 -13.10
N ALA A 88 28.91 -22.48 -12.13
CA ALA A 88 30.08 -22.83 -11.34
C ALA A 88 29.92 -24.30 -10.91
N VAL A 89 30.48 -25.19 -11.71
CA VAL A 89 30.76 -26.58 -11.35
C VAL A 89 32.06 -26.58 -10.54
N GLY A 90 32.06 -27.32 -9.42
CA GLY A 90 33.26 -27.93 -8.85
C GLY A 90 33.88 -27.20 -7.66
N GLY A 91 34.08 -27.93 -6.56
CA GLY A 91 34.92 -27.47 -5.46
C GLY A 91 34.60 -28.09 -4.10
N GLU A 92 34.74 -29.42 -4.01
CA GLU A 92 34.92 -30.15 -2.76
C GLU A 92 36.09 -29.59 -1.93
N GLN A 93 35.90 -29.36 -0.63
CA GLN A 93 36.81 -29.82 0.43
C GLN A 93 36.27 -29.50 1.83
N ASP A 94 36.31 -30.56 2.63
CA ASP A 94 36.10 -30.66 4.07
C ASP A 94 37.00 -29.73 4.90
N ALA A 95 36.48 -29.23 6.01
CA ALA A 95 37.04 -29.31 7.37
C ALA A 95 36.19 -28.49 8.36
#